data_AF-A0A969IXM1-F1
#
_entry.id   AF-A0A969IXM1-F1
#
_cell.length_a   1.000
_cell.length_b   1.000
_cell.length_c   1.000
_cell.angle_alpha   90.00
_cell.angle_beta   90.00
_cell.angle_gamma   90.00
#
_symmetry.space_group_name_H-M   'P 1'
#
loop_
_entity.id
_entity.type
_entity.pdbx_description
1 polymer ?
#
loop_
_entity_poly.entity_id
_entity_poly.type
_entity_poly.pdbx_seq_one_letter_code
_entity_poly.pdbx_strand_id
1 'polypeptide(L)'
;MAAVPPVILVFDIGALSAASPSEWREFSRVGSCYVPQVVYEEMRMLFDRSPDPDLERIAKAFNRFYATSGWKITDANAHHQALKVGSGQALTRRARVSLAVGRCAYGLAQEFPNSLVVLVSKDRSLLQRLYDIPSANVCGIPGEALLQWSRTGQRPIAVSQKFQQFRSAHGIQPAQPSNPANSTPTTPLPKQATPVRAPKPIKTAFVRSSPVFLTDWLPELKSLVLAVFGIAIAGYLIWILFTSSDLGQIFQQQSDPQSGINLDRIGVIS
;
A
#
# COMPACT_ATOMS: atom_id res chain seq x y z
N MET A 1 16.68 25.44 -5.63
CA MET A 1 15.22 25.18 -5.73
C MET A 1 14.80 24.37 -4.52
N ALA A 2 13.78 24.80 -3.77
CA ALA A 2 13.24 24.01 -2.66
C ALA A 2 12.69 22.70 -3.19
N ALA A 3 13.32 21.57 -2.87
CA ALA A 3 12.88 20.26 -3.31
C ALA A 3 11.47 19.97 -2.76
N VAL A 4 10.54 19.61 -3.65
CA VAL A 4 9.24 19.09 -3.24
C VAL A 4 9.47 17.66 -2.73
N PRO A 5 9.09 17.31 -1.49
CA PRO A 5 9.32 15.96 -1.00
C PRO A 5 8.60 14.93 -1.88
N PRO A 6 9.19 13.74 -2.08
CA PRO A 6 8.52 12.64 -2.77
C PRO A 6 7.16 12.32 -2.15
N VAL A 7 6.20 11.93 -2.97
CA VAL A 7 4.86 11.54 -2.52
C VAL A 7 4.75 10.03 -2.52
N ILE A 8 4.23 9.49 -1.42
CA ILE A 8 3.89 8.07 -1.24
C ILE A 8 2.37 7.99 -1.09
N LEU A 9 1.70 7.23 -1.95
CA LEU A 9 0.27 7.01 -1.91
C LEU A 9 -0.03 5.66 -1.26
N VAL A 10 -0.95 5.62 -0.29
CA VAL A 10 -1.37 4.39 0.39
C VAL A 10 -2.85 4.18 0.14
N PHE A 11 -3.24 3.02 -0.38
CA PHE A 11 -4.64 2.78 -0.78
C PHE A 11 -5.36 1.81 0.16
N ASP A 12 -6.59 2.15 0.54
CA ASP A 12 -7.52 1.21 1.15
C ASP A 12 -8.40 0.49 0.11
N ILE A 13 -9.16 -0.52 0.57
CA ILE A 13 -10.08 -1.26 -0.32
C ILE A 13 -11.10 -0.32 -0.95
N GLY A 14 -11.62 0.65 -0.20
CA GLY A 14 -12.66 1.56 -0.66
C GLY A 14 -12.19 2.50 -1.78
N ALA A 15 -10.93 2.93 -1.75
CA ALA A 15 -10.30 3.74 -2.77
C ALA A 15 -10.02 2.92 -4.04
N LEU A 16 -9.52 1.69 -3.87
CA LEU A 16 -9.28 0.79 -5.00
C LEU A 16 -10.59 0.38 -5.67
N SER A 17 -11.61 0.01 -4.90
CA SER A 17 -12.91 -0.43 -5.41
C SER A 17 -13.71 0.69 -6.07
N ALA A 18 -13.36 1.94 -5.79
CA ALA A 18 -13.99 3.12 -6.37
C ALA A 18 -13.42 3.52 -7.73
N ALA A 19 -12.24 3.02 -8.07
CA ALA A 19 -11.46 3.47 -9.20
C ALA A 19 -11.36 2.37 -10.26
N SER A 20 -11.14 2.81 -11.48
CA SER A 20 -10.95 1.97 -12.66
C SER A 20 -9.47 1.67 -12.89
N PRO A 21 -9.14 0.63 -13.70
CA PRO A 21 -7.76 0.35 -14.08
C PRO A 21 -7.03 1.50 -14.79
N SER A 22 -7.76 2.35 -15.52
CA SER A 22 -7.21 3.58 -16.08
C SER A 22 -6.80 4.57 -15.01
N GLU A 23 -7.63 4.75 -13.98
CA GLU A 23 -7.39 5.70 -12.91
C GLU A 23 -6.24 5.25 -12.01
N TRP A 24 -6.12 3.94 -11.72
CA TRP A 24 -4.96 3.41 -11.01
C TRP A 24 -3.63 3.73 -11.73
N ARG A 25 -3.60 3.66 -13.07
CA ARG A 25 -2.42 4.08 -13.86
C ARG A 25 -2.15 5.57 -13.75
N GLU A 26 -3.19 6.40 -13.69
CA GLU A 26 -3.04 7.85 -13.48
C GLU A 26 -2.46 8.16 -12.09
N PHE A 27 -2.86 7.42 -11.06
CA PHE A 27 -2.36 7.64 -9.69
C PHE A 27 -0.83 7.48 -9.57
N SER A 28 -0.22 6.55 -10.32
CA SER A 28 1.24 6.39 -10.37
C SER A 28 1.98 7.64 -10.86
N ARG A 29 1.31 8.59 -11.52
CA ARG A 29 1.92 9.87 -11.95
C ARG A 29 2.11 10.84 -10.79
N VAL A 30 1.36 10.67 -9.71
CA VAL A 30 1.41 11.55 -8.54
C VAL A 30 2.55 11.17 -7.60
N GLY A 31 2.82 9.88 -7.43
CA GLY A 31 3.84 9.39 -6.51
C GLY A 31 4.01 7.88 -6.54
N SER A 32 4.81 7.36 -5.62
CA SER A 32 4.98 5.91 -5.45
C SER A 32 3.75 5.31 -4.77
N CYS A 33 3.12 4.33 -5.40
CA CYS A 33 1.90 3.70 -4.90
C CYS A 33 2.21 2.47 -4.05
N TYR A 34 1.63 2.43 -2.86
CA TYR A 34 1.74 1.35 -1.89
C TYR A 34 0.37 0.78 -1.54
N VAL A 35 0.34 -0.54 -1.39
CA VAL A 35 -0.84 -1.31 -1.01
C VAL A 35 -0.51 -2.02 0.30
N PRO A 36 -1.20 -1.71 1.40
CA PRO A 36 -1.02 -2.46 2.64
C PRO A 36 -1.27 -3.95 2.43
N GLN A 37 -0.47 -4.82 3.03
CA GLN A 37 -0.58 -6.28 2.92
C GLN A 37 -2.01 -6.76 3.18
N VAL A 38 -2.65 -6.23 4.23
CA VAL A 38 -4.05 -6.55 4.58
C VAL A 38 -5.05 -6.18 3.47
N VAL A 39 -4.80 -5.10 2.72
CA VAL A 39 -5.67 -4.69 1.59
C VAL A 39 -5.46 -5.62 0.41
N TYR A 40 -4.21 -5.99 0.13
CA TYR A 40 -3.88 -6.94 -0.93
C TYR A 40 -4.53 -8.30 -0.68
N GLU A 41 -4.43 -8.82 0.54
CA GLU A 41 -5.05 -10.09 0.95
C GLU A 41 -6.59 -10.04 0.83
N GLU A 42 -7.21 -8.94 1.25
CA GLU A 42 -8.66 -8.75 1.11
C GLU A 42 -9.07 -8.68 -0.36
N MET A 43 -8.32 -8.00 -1.22
CA MET A 43 -8.58 -8.00 -2.67
C MET A 43 -8.43 -9.39 -3.28
N ARG A 44 -7.47 -10.20 -2.81
CA ARG A 44 -7.32 -11.58 -3.26
C ARG A 44 -8.48 -12.46 -2.79
N MET A 45 -8.94 -12.29 -1.56
CA MET A 45 -10.12 -13.01 -1.07
C MET A 45 -11.40 -12.63 -1.82
N LEU A 46 -11.58 -11.35 -2.17
CA LEU A 46 -12.70 -10.90 -2.99
C LEU A 46 -12.63 -11.44 -4.43
N PHE A 47 -11.43 -11.64 -4.96
CA PHE A 47 -11.23 -12.32 -6.25
C PHE A 47 -11.71 -13.78 -6.21
N ASP A 48 -11.43 -14.52 -5.12
CA ASP A 48 -11.75 -15.95 -5.02
C ASP A 48 -13.20 -16.23 -4.58
N ARG A 49 -13.79 -15.37 -3.73
CA ARG A 49 -15.01 -15.69 -2.95
C ARG A 49 -15.97 -14.50 -2.75
N SER A 50 -15.92 -13.45 -3.58
CA SER A 50 -16.85 -12.33 -3.40
C SER A 50 -18.29 -12.75 -3.74
N PRO A 51 -19.28 -12.50 -2.84
CA PRO A 51 -20.70 -12.67 -3.18
C PRO A 51 -21.23 -11.54 -4.08
N ASP A 52 -20.47 -10.45 -4.21
CA ASP A 52 -20.79 -9.31 -5.06
C ASP A 52 -19.99 -9.39 -6.37
N PRO A 53 -20.67 -9.55 -7.54
CA PRO A 53 -19.99 -9.71 -8.83
C PRO A 53 -19.25 -8.45 -9.28
N ASP A 54 -19.67 -7.26 -8.84
CA ASP A 54 -18.98 -6.01 -9.17
C ASP A 54 -17.67 -5.91 -8.40
N LEU A 55 -17.68 -6.23 -7.11
CA LEU A 55 -16.46 -6.30 -6.31
C LEU A 55 -15.51 -7.40 -6.80
N GLU A 56 -16.03 -8.56 -7.20
CA GLU A 56 -15.23 -9.63 -7.80
C GLU A 56 -14.53 -9.17 -9.09
N ARG A 57 -15.28 -8.50 -9.98
CA ARG A 57 -14.74 -7.94 -11.23
C ARG A 57 -13.65 -6.91 -10.96
N ILE A 58 -13.83 -6.05 -9.96
CA ILE A 58 -12.83 -5.05 -9.58
C ILE A 58 -11.59 -5.72 -8.99
N ALA A 59 -11.77 -6.70 -8.10
CA ALA A 59 -10.67 -7.48 -7.53
C ALA A 59 -9.87 -8.22 -8.62
N LYS A 60 -10.56 -8.83 -9.60
CA LYS A 60 -9.94 -9.43 -10.81
C LYS A 60 -9.12 -8.41 -11.59
N ALA A 61 -9.68 -7.24 -11.84
CA ALA A 61 -9.00 -6.18 -12.57
C ALA A 61 -7.76 -5.67 -11.80
N PHE A 62 -7.88 -5.49 -10.48
CA PHE A 62 -6.78 -5.03 -9.64
C PHE A 62 -5.63 -6.05 -9.59
N ASN A 63 -5.91 -7.34 -9.42
CA ASN A 63 -4.87 -8.37 -9.41
C ASN A 63 -4.09 -8.43 -10.74
N ARG A 64 -4.78 -8.28 -11.89
CA ARG A 64 -4.13 -8.20 -13.21
C ARG A 64 -3.30 -6.93 -13.36
N PHE A 65 -3.84 -5.79 -12.92
CA PHE A 65 -3.13 -4.51 -12.96
C PHE A 65 -1.87 -4.55 -12.09
N TYR A 66 -2.00 -4.99 -10.84
CA TYR A 66 -0.93 -5.00 -9.85
C TYR A 66 0.34 -5.66 -10.38
N ALA A 67 0.21 -6.83 -11.01
CA ALA A 67 1.31 -7.63 -11.54
C ALA A 67 2.25 -6.87 -12.50
N THR A 68 1.78 -5.80 -13.14
CA THR A 68 2.56 -4.99 -14.10
C THR A 68 2.64 -3.50 -13.71
N SER A 69 2.07 -3.13 -12.58
CA SER A 69 1.87 -1.73 -12.18
C SER A 69 3.12 -1.04 -11.61
N GLY A 70 4.07 -1.81 -11.07
CA GLY A 70 5.18 -1.29 -10.26
C GLY A 70 4.75 -0.78 -8.87
N TRP A 71 3.49 -0.99 -8.48
CA TRP A 71 3.02 -0.69 -7.13
C TRP A 71 3.64 -1.66 -6.13
N LYS A 72 3.86 -1.20 -4.89
CA LYS A 72 4.54 -1.98 -3.86
C LYS A 72 3.55 -2.46 -2.80
N ILE A 73 3.68 -3.71 -2.38
CA ILE A 73 3.02 -4.18 -1.16
C ILE A 73 3.89 -3.82 0.04
N THR A 74 3.28 -3.48 1.16
CA THR A 74 3.98 -3.16 2.41
C THR A 74 3.23 -3.70 3.62
N ASP A 75 3.99 -4.14 4.61
CA ASP A 75 3.57 -4.56 5.94
C ASP A 75 3.92 -3.53 7.02
N ALA A 76 4.38 -2.33 6.62
CA ALA A 76 4.68 -1.24 7.54
C ALA A 76 3.49 -1.01 8.48
N ASN A 77 3.79 -0.77 9.75
CA ASN A 77 2.78 -0.66 10.79
C ASN A 77 3.36 0.10 11.98
N ALA A 78 2.68 1.17 12.39
CA ALA A 78 3.03 1.90 13.61
C ALA A 78 1.79 2.22 14.44
N HIS A 79 2.01 2.28 15.75
CA HIS A 79 0.97 2.59 16.73
C HIS A 79 0.86 4.09 16.97
N HIS A 80 -0.37 4.61 17.02
CA HIS A 80 -0.66 5.98 17.42
C HIS A 80 -1.95 6.04 18.24
N GLN A 81 -2.05 6.98 19.19
CA GLN A 81 -3.22 7.11 20.07
C GLN A 81 -4.52 7.42 19.31
N ALA A 82 -4.44 8.14 18.18
CA ALA A 82 -5.58 8.38 17.29
C ALA A 82 -5.99 7.13 16.48
N LEU A 83 -5.09 6.14 16.34
CA LEU A 83 -5.29 4.89 15.60
C LEU A 83 -5.44 3.70 16.56
N LYS A 84 -6.32 3.87 17.55
CA LYS A 84 -6.70 2.81 18.49
C LYS A 84 -8.14 2.34 18.29
N VAL A 85 -8.37 1.10 18.72
CA VAL A 85 -9.71 0.55 18.87
C VAL A 85 -10.35 1.22 20.09
N GLY A 86 -11.63 1.60 20.00
CA GLY A 86 -12.39 2.01 21.19
C GLY A 86 -12.48 0.84 22.18
N SER A 87 -12.21 1.09 23.45
CA SER A 87 -12.25 0.06 24.50
C SER A 87 -13.60 -0.66 24.54
N GLY A 88 -13.59 -2.00 24.64
CA GLY A 88 -14.79 -2.81 24.89
C GLY A 88 -15.67 -3.12 23.66
N GLN A 89 -15.26 -2.72 22.45
CA GLN A 89 -16.04 -2.95 21.23
C GLN A 89 -15.35 -3.99 20.32
N ALA A 90 -16.07 -5.07 19.99
CA ALA A 90 -15.64 -6.00 18.96
C ALA A 90 -15.69 -5.28 17.60
N LEU A 91 -14.53 -5.06 16.99
CA LEU A 91 -14.48 -4.44 15.67
C LEU A 91 -14.99 -5.40 14.60
N THR A 92 -15.85 -4.87 13.72
CA THR A 92 -16.18 -5.53 12.46
C THR A 92 -14.90 -5.75 11.64
N ARG A 93 -14.91 -6.75 10.76
CA ARG A 93 -13.77 -7.03 9.86
C ARG A 93 -13.34 -5.78 9.09
N ARG A 94 -14.30 -5.04 8.52
CA ARG A 94 -14.06 -3.78 7.81
C ARG A 94 -13.36 -2.74 8.68
N ALA A 95 -13.80 -2.57 9.93
CA ALA A 95 -13.19 -1.61 10.85
C ALA A 95 -11.76 -2.02 11.25
N ARG A 96 -11.48 -3.33 11.39
CA ARG A 96 -10.11 -3.84 11.63
C ARG A 96 -9.18 -3.54 10.46
N VAL A 97 -9.64 -3.80 9.23
CA VAL A 97 -8.86 -3.50 8.01
C VAL A 97 -8.61 -2.00 7.89
N SER A 98 -9.65 -1.16 8.03
CA SER A 98 -9.54 0.30 8.01
C SER A 98 -8.49 0.81 9.02
N LEU A 99 -8.54 0.30 10.25
CA LEU A 99 -7.55 0.64 11.28
C LEU A 99 -6.12 0.22 10.92
N ALA A 100 -5.96 -1.01 10.41
CA ALA A 100 -4.66 -1.53 9.98
C ALA A 100 -4.07 -0.68 8.84
N VAL A 101 -4.90 -0.25 7.88
CA VAL A 101 -4.48 0.66 6.81
C VAL A 101 -4.02 2.01 7.35
N GLY A 102 -4.74 2.59 8.32
CA GLY A 102 -4.31 3.82 8.98
C GLY A 102 -2.96 3.69 9.66
N ARG A 103 -2.75 2.59 10.38
CA ARG A 103 -1.46 2.28 11.03
C ARG A 103 -0.35 2.05 10.03
N CYS A 104 -0.67 1.48 8.87
CA CYS A 104 0.27 1.30 7.78
C CYS A 104 0.73 2.62 7.19
N ALA A 105 -0.21 3.52 6.87
CA ALA A 105 0.12 4.86 6.39
C ALA A 105 0.98 5.64 7.40
N TYR A 106 0.65 5.53 8.69
CA TYR A 106 1.46 6.14 9.74
C TYR A 106 2.85 5.49 9.87
N GLY A 107 2.94 4.17 9.78
CA GLY A 107 4.22 3.44 9.79
C GLY A 107 5.13 3.84 8.63
N LEU A 108 4.60 3.92 7.41
CA LEU A 108 5.34 4.43 6.26
C LEU A 108 5.81 5.88 6.46
N ALA A 109 5.03 6.72 7.14
CA ALA A 109 5.45 8.09 7.42
C ALA A 109 6.63 8.13 8.41
N GLN A 110 6.73 7.17 9.33
CA GLN A 110 7.89 7.03 10.20
C GLN A 110 9.12 6.47 9.46
N GLU A 111 8.92 5.51 8.56
CA GLU A 111 9.99 4.90 7.77
C GLU A 111 10.58 5.87 6.72
N PHE A 112 9.73 6.72 6.14
CA PHE A 112 10.12 7.71 5.13
C PHE A 112 9.89 9.14 5.63
N PRO A 113 10.69 9.64 6.61
CA PRO A 113 10.49 10.97 7.19
C PRO A 113 10.66 12.11 6.16
N ASN A 114 11.37 11.83 5.05
CA ASN A 114 11.63 12.80 3.98
C ASN A 114 10.58 12.79 2.86
N SER A 115 9.55 11.95 2.98
CA SER A 115 8.47 11.80 1.99
C SER A 115 7.13 12.17 2.60
N LEU A 116 6.22 12.71 1.79
CA LEU A 116 4.84 12.96 2.19
C LEU A 116 3.99 11.71 1.91
N VAL A 117 3.51 11.06 2.96
CA VAL A 117 2.60 9.93 2.87
C VAL A 117 1.15 10.42 2.81
N VAL A 118 0.42 9.95 1.81
CA VAL A 118 -0.97 10.32 1.55
C VAL A 118 -1.81 9.06 1.53
N LEU A 119 -2.61 8.88 2.58
CA LEU A 119 -3.64 7.85 2.62
C LEU A 119 -4.81 8.25 1.72
N VAL A 120 -5.22 7.34 0.85
CA VAL A 120 -6.36 7.49 -0.05
C VAL A 120 -7.45 6.56 0.46
N SER A 121 -8.56 7.14 0.94
CA SER A 121 -9.64 6.36 1.54
C SER A 121 -11.00 7.05 1.37
N LYS A 122 -12.07 6.24 1.31
CA LYS A 122 -13.46 6.72 1.42
C LYS A 122 -13.96 6.77 2.87
N ASP A 123 -13.22 6.18 3.81
CA ASP A 123 -13.60 6.12 5.22
C ASP A 123 -13.30 7.47 5.89
N ARG A 124 -14.34 8.30 5.99
CA ARG A 124 -14.25 9.62 6.65
C ARG A 124 -13.76 9.52 8.10
N SER A 125 -14.11 8.44 8.81
CA SER A 125 -13.68 8.26 10.20
C SER A 125 -12.17 7.99 10.30
N LEU A 126 -11.62 7.25 9.34
CA LEU A 126 -10.19 7.01 9.22
C LEU A 126 -9.44 8.29 8.83
N LEU A 127 -9.96 9.03 7.84
CA LEU A 127 -9.37 10.30 7.43
C LEU A 127 -9.33 11.32 8.57
N GLN A 128 -10.40 11.40 9.38
CA GLN A 128 -10.44 12.27 10.55
C GLN A 128 -9.39 11.86 11.60
N ARG A 129 -9.28 10.56 11.92
CA ARG A 129 -8.26 10.08 12.86
C ARG A 129 -6.84 10.37 12.38
N LEU A 130 -6.60 10.35 11.07
CA LEU A 130 -5.29 10.65 10.48
C LEU A 130 -4.99 12.16 10.54
N TYR A 131 -6.01 13.01 10.41
CA TYR A 131 -5.90 14.46 10.60
C TYR A 131 -5.48 14.82 12.04
N ASP A 132 -5.98 14.07 13.04
CA ASP A 132 -5.65 14.27 14.45
C ASP A 132 -4.22 13.84 14.83
N ILE A 133 -3.45 13.26 13.89
CA ILE A 133 -2.05 12.89 14.12
C ILE A 133 -1.16 14.12 13.91
N PRO A 134 -0.37 14.54 14.92
CA PRO A 134 0.52 15.70 14.83
C PRO A 134 1.82 15.37 14.07
N SER A 135 1.72 14.73 12.90
CA SER A 135 2.87 14.46 12.04
C SER A 135 2.86 15.37 10.81
N ALA A 136 4.03 15.91 10.45
CA ALA A 136 4.19 16.84 9.33
C ALA A 136 4.13 16.16 7.96
N ASN A 137 4.35 14.84 7.89
CA ASN A 137 4.56 14.11 6.66
C ASN A 137 3.52 13.00 6.39
N VAL A 138 2.36 13.07 7.05
CA VAL A 138 1.22 12.17 6.77
C VAL A 138 -0.09 12.97 6.65
N CYS A 139 -0.94 12.61 5.70
CA CYS A 139 -2.31 13.09 5.63
C CYS A 139 -3.22 12.10 4.90
N GLY A 140 -4.53 12.34 4.97
CA GLY A 140 -5.53 11.57 4.24
C GLY A 140 -6.28 12.45 3.24
N ILE A 141 -6.64 11.88 2.09
CA ILE A 141 -7.52 12.50 1.10
C ILE A 141 -8.53 11.48 0.57
N PRO A 142 -9.67 11.93 0.04
CA PRO A 142 -10.59 11.03 -0.64
C PRO A 142 -10.11 10.73 -2.07
N GLY A 143 -10.59 9.63 -2.65
CA GLY A 143 -10.14 9.13 -3.95
C GLY A 143 -10.38 10.10 -5.10
N GLU A 144 -11.50 10.82 -5.09
CA GLU A 144 -11.83 11.84 -6.08
C GLU A 144 -10.84 13.01 -6.07
N ALA A 145 -10.31 13.38 -4.90
CA ALA A 145 -9.31 14.43 -4.79
C ALA A 145 -7.96 13.99 -5.36
N LEU A 146 -7.59 12.71 -5.18
CA LEU A 146 -6.41 12.15 -5.83
C LEU A 146 -6.59 12.10 -7.36
N LEU A 147 -7.77 11.71 -7.85
CA LEU A 147 -8.04 11.65 -9.28
C LEU A 147 -7.98 13.03 -9.95
N GLN A 148 -8.56 14.06 -9.30
CA GLN A 148 -8.43 15.42 -9.77
C GLN A 148 -6.96 15.85 -9.79
N TRP A 149 -6.19 15.49 -8.76
CA TRP A 149 -4.78 15.80 -8.68
C TRP A 149 -3.97 15.11 -9.79
N SER A 150 -4.21 13.83 -10.07
CA SER A 150 -3.49 13.10 -11.12
C SER A 150 -3.77 13.65 -12.53
N ARG A 151 -4.96 14.23 -12.75
CA ARG A 151 -5.38 14.78 -14.05
C ARG A 151 -4.96 16.23 -14.27
N THR A 152 -5.07 17.06 -13.24
CA THR A 152 -4.88 18.51 -13.37
C THR A 152 -3.56 19.01 -12.81
N GLY A 153 -2.88 18.19 -11.99
CA GLY A 153 -1.73 18.61 -11.19
C GLY A 153 -2.09 19.51 -9.99
N GLN A 154 -3.36 19.86 -9.82
CA GLN A 154 -3.83 20.65 -8.68
C GLN A 154 -3.85 19.80 -7.42
N ARG A 155 -2.97 20.13 -6.46
CA ARG A 155 -2.86 19.42 -5.19
C ARG A 155 -4.09 19.67 -4.31
N PRO A 156 -4.60 18.65 -3.62
CA PRO A 156 -5.62 18.83 -2.59
C PRO A 156 -5.13 19.77 -1.48
N ILE A 157 -6.07 20.45 -0.81
CA ILE A 157 -5.76 21.42 0.25
C ILE A 157 -4.96 20.75 1.39
N ALA A 158 -5.39 19.59 1.86
CA ALA A 158 -4.71 18.85 2.93
C ALA A 158 -3.24 18.52 2.58
N VAL A 159 -2.99 18.13 1.34
CA VAL A 159 -1.65 17.84 0.82
C VAL A 159 -0.82 19.14 0.76
N SER A 160 -1.39 20.23 0.25
CA SER A 160 -0.71 21.53 0.16
C SER A 160 -0.33 22.08 1.53
N GLN A 161 -1.21 21.93 2.53
CA GLN A 161 -0.94 22.30 3.93
C GLN A 161 0.23 21.47 4.50
N LYS A 162 0.25 20.16 4.26
CA LYS A 162 1.37 19.32 4.72
C LYS A 162 2.68 19.67 4.03
N PHE A 163 2.68 19.98 2.74
CA PHE A 163 3.89 20.49 2.07
C PHE A 163 4.43 21.77 2.73
N GLN A 164 3.55 22.68 3.15
CA GLN A 164 3.96 23.89 3.87
C GLN A 164 4.52 23.55 5.25
N GLN A 165 3.84 22.70 6.03
CA GLN A 165 4.33 22.23 7.34
C GLN A 165 5.69 21.53 7.23
N PHE A 166 5.84 20.66 6.23
CA PHE A 166 7.07 19.95 5.94
C PHE A 166 8.23 20.92 5.65
N ARG A 167 8.00 21.93 4.81
CA ARG A 167 9.00 22.96 4.50
C ARG A 167 9.42 23.75 5.74
N SER A 168 8.47 24.16 6.56
CA SER A 168 8.73 24.86 7.82
C SER A 168 9.55 24.01 8.79
N ALA A 169 9.23 22.72 8.92
CA ALA A 169 9.96 21.79 9.80
C ALA A 169 11.40 21.55 9.35
N HIS A 170 11.68 21.60 8.05
CA HIS A 170 13.02 21.38 7.48
C HIS A 170 13.79 22.67 7.21
N GLY A 171 13.31 23.82 7.69
CA GLY A 171 13.99 25.11 7.51
C GLY A 171 14.07 25.60 6.05
N ILE A 172 13.27 25.01 5.16
CA ILE A 172 13.24 25.38 3.74
C ILE A 172 12.29 26.57 3.59
N GLN A 173 12.80 27.78 3.82
CA GLN A 173 12.02 28.99 3.57
C GLN A 173 11.65 29.08 2.08
N PRO A 174 10.39 29.39 1.75
CA PRO A 174 10.07 29.81 0.39
C PRO A 174 10.92 31.05 0.11
N ALA A 175 11.58 31.09 -1.06
CA ALA A 175 12.19 32.31 -1.54
C ALA A 175 11.10 33.39 -1.56
N GLN A 176 11.11 34.28 -0.56
CA GLN A 176 10.23 35.43 -0.58
C GLN A 176 10.60 36.24 -1.83
N PRO A 177 9.63 36.72 -2.60
CA PRO A 177 9.91 37.83 -3.50
C PRO A 177 10.43 38.96 -2.60
N SER A 178 11.69 39.31 -2.79
CA SER A 178 12.30 40.48 -2.17
C SER A 178 11.51 41.71 -2.63
N ASN A 179 10.52 42.12 -1.84
CA ASN A 179 10.00 43.47 -1.92
C ASN A 179 11.10 44.38 -1.41
N PRO A 180 11.67 45.29 -2.22
CA PRO A 180 12.51 46.33 -1.69
C PRO A 180 11.66 47.24 -0.81
N ALA A 181 12.20 47.51 0.37
CA ALA A 181 11.61 48.33 1.41
C ALA A 181 11.39 49.79 0.97
N ASN A 182 10.34 50.37 1.55
CA ASN A 182 10.25 51.75 2.02
C ASN A 182 10.60 52.91 1.07
N SER A 183 9.55 53.54 0.56
CA SER A 183 9.44 55.01 0.59
C SER A 183 7.96 55.42 0.64
N THR A 184 7.56 55.94 1.81
CA THR A 184 6.71 57.11 2.10
C THR A 184 5.40 57.37 1.31
N PRO A 185 4.28 57.74 1.98
CA PRO A 185 2.96 57.90 1.35
C PRO A 185 2.71 59.31 0.78
N THR A 186 2.29 59.41 -0.48
CA THR A 186 1.61 60.61 -1.02
C THR A 186 0.56 60.21 -2.08
N THR A 187 -0.69 60.59 -1.82
CA THR A 187 -1.87 60.49 -2.72
C THR A 187 -1.93 61.71 -3.69
N PRO A 188 -2.86 61.79 -4.67
CA PRO A 188 -2.66 61.42 -6.07
C PRO A 188 -2.79 62.63 -7.05
N LEU A 189 -2.34 62.49 -8.30
CA LEU A 189 -2.96 63.21 -9.43
C LEU A 189 -2.68 62.50 -10.77
N PRO A 190 -3.63 62.51 -11.73
CA PRO A 190 -3.61 61.68 -12.92
C PRO A 190 -3.10 62.43 -14.15
N LYS A 191 -2.46 61.71 -15.07
CA LYS A 191 -2.16 62.06 -16.47
C LYS A 191 -1.30 60.90 -17.00
N GLN A 192 -1.36 60.43 -18.23
CA GLN A 192 -2.22 60.62 -19.39
C GLN A 192 -1.73 59.54 -20.37
N ALA A 193 -2.64 58.97 -21.15
CA ALA A 193 -2.40 57.94 -22.15
C ALA A 193 -1.31 58.30 -23.17
N THR A 194 -0.58 57.28 -23.67
CA THR A 194 -0.18 57.07 -25.10
C THR A 194 0.72 55.82 -25.26
N PRO A 195 0.90 55.25 -26.48
CA PRO A 195 0.52 53.86 -26.70
C PRO A 195 1.64 52.98 -27.32
N VAL A 196 1.29 51.72 -27.56
CA VAL A 196 1.91 50.74 -28.49
C VAL A 196 3.31 50.21 -28.16
N ARG A 197 3.38 48.91 -27.79
CA ARG A 197 4.43 48.03 -28.36
C ARG A 197 3.99 46.58 -28.46
N ALA A 198 4.17 46.04 -29.65
CA ALA A 198 3.79 44.70 -30.10
C ALA A 198 4.46 43.54 -29.31
N PRO A 199 3.82 42.35 -29.26
CA PRO A 199 4.38 41.17 -28.62
C PRO A 199 5.49 40.53 -29.46
N LYS A 200 6.65 40.27 -28.84
CA LYS A 200 7.70 39.40 -29.40
C LYS A 200 7.43 37.93 -29.04
N PRO A 201 7.61 36.97 -29.96
CA PRO A 201 7.36 35.55 -29.71
C PRO A 201 8.47 34.94 -28.84
N ILE A 202 8.10 34.32 -27.72
CA ILE A 202 9.00 33.50 -26.92
C ILE A 202 9.09 32.12 -27.59
N LYS A 203 10.25 31.83 -28.15
CA LYS A 203 10.61 30.50 -28.67
C LYS A 203 10.73 29.55 -27.48
N THR A 204 9.85 28.54 -27.41
CA THR A 204 9.95 27.41 -26.49
C THR A 204 11.19 26.58 -26.82
N ALA A 205 12.19 26.61 -25.94
CA ALA A 205 13.30 25.68 -25.98
C ALA A 205 12.85 24.32 -25.47
N PHE A 206 12.94 23.31 -26.33
CA PHE A 206 12.81 21.90 -25.96
C PHE A 206 13.93 21.53 -24.97
N VAL A 207 13.56 21.18 -23.74
CA VAL A 207 14.48 20.57 -22.78
C VAL A 207 14.57 19.09 -23.08
N ARG A 208 15.76 18.70 -23.53
CA ARG A 208 16.23 17.35 -23.84
C ARG A 208 16.29 16.53 -22.55
N SER A 209 15.42 15.52 -22.41
CA SER A 209 15.51 14.53 -21.34
C SER A 209 16.71 13.62 -21.57
N SER A 210 17.54 13.49 -20.54
CA SER A 210 18.62 12.50 -20.47
C SER A 210 18.04 11.13 -20.12
N PRO A 211 18.51 10.02 -20.73
CA PRO A 211 18.18 8.68 -20.26
C PRO A 211 19.05 8.33 -19.05
N VAL A 212 18.43 8.08 -17.90
CA VAL A 212 19.12 7.46 -16.76
C VAL A 212 19.14 5.96 -16.99
N PHE A 213 20.37 5.44 -17.01
CA PHE A 213 20.73 4.05 -17.24
C PHE A 213 20.12 3.09 -16.20
N LEU A 214 19.70 1.94 -16.73
CA LEU A 214 19.43 0.67 -16.05
C LEU A 214 20.71 0.15 -15.35
N THR A 215 20.64 -0.24 -14.08
CA THR A 215 21.12 -1.54 -13.54
C THR A 215 20.95 -1.59 -12.01
N ASP A 216 19.97 -2.35 -11.49
CA ASP A 216 19.93 -2.71 -10.05
C ASP A 216 19.14 -4.02 -9.75
N TRP A 217 18.94 -4.89 -10.73
CA TRP A 217 18.08 -6.09 -10.62
C TRP A 217 18.78 -7.37 -10.10
N LEU A 218 20.02 -7.26 -9.62
CA LEU A 218 20.86 -8.42 -9.30
C LEU A 218 20.76 -9.05 -7.89
N PRO A 219 20.05 -8.52 -6.86
CA PRO A 219 19.95 -9.23 -5.58
C PRO A 219 18.78 -10.24 -5.51
N GLU A 220 17.76 -10.19 -6.37
CA GLU A 220 16.59 -11.09 -6.27
C GLU A 220 16.83 -12.51 -6.81
N LEU A 221 17.86 -12.73 -7.64
CA LEU A 221 18.15 -14.03 -8.25
C LEU A 221 18.69 -15.07 -7.24
N LYS A 222 19.25 -14.63 -6.11
CA LYS A 222 19.81 -15.53 -5.08
C LYS A 222 18.72 -16.25 -4.28
N SER A 223 17.58 -15.59 -4.03
CA SER A 223 16.47 -16.19 -3.26
C SER A 223 15.74 -17.28 -4.07
N LEU A 224 15.57 -17.05 -5.37
CA LEU A 224 14.93 -18.01 -6.27
C LEU A 224 15.72 -19.32 -6.37
N VAL A 225 17.05 -19.25 -6.50
CA VAL A 225 17.91 -20.44 -6.60
C VAL A 225 17.88 -21.26 -5.30
N LEU A 226 17.84 -20.61 -4.13
CA LEU A 226 17.79 -21.29 -2.84
C LEU A 226 16.45 -22.03 -2.64
N ALA A 227 15.33 -21.42 -3.04
CA ALA A 227 14.00 -22.03 -2.93
C ALA A 227 13.86 -23.28 -3.80
N VAL A 228 14.38 -23.25 -5.03
CA VAL A 228 14.35 -24.41 -5.95
C VAL A 228 15.19 -25.57 -5.40
N PHE A 229 16.34 -25.27 -4.79
CA PHE A 229 17.20 -26.30 -4.18
C PHE A 229 16.53 -26.99 -2.99
N GLY A 230 15.82 -26.24 -2.14
CA GLY A 230 15.07 -26.79 -1.01
C GLY A 230 13.94 -27.73 -1.44
N ILE A 231 13.20 -27.38 -2.50
CA ILE A 231 12.10 -28.22 -3.03
C ILE A 231 12.65 -29.53 -3.60
N ALA A 232 13.79 -29.49 -4.29
CA ALA A 232 14.42 -30.69 -4.84
C ALA A 232 14.87 -31.67 -3.74
N ILE A 233 15.45 -31.17 -2.65
CA ILE A 233 15.85 -32.00 -1.50
C ILE A 233 14.61 -32.62 -0.83
N ALA A 234 13.57 -31.83 -0.60
CA ALA A 234 12.33 -32.33 0.00
C ALA A 234 11.67 -33.42 -0.85
N GLY A 235 11.61 -33.23 -2.18
CA GLY A 235 11.10 -34.24 -3.11
C GLY A 235 11.92 -35.53 -3.10
N TYR A 236 13.25 -35.42 -3.02
CA TYR A 236 14.15 -36.58 -2.95
C TYR A 236 13.97 -37.38 -1.64
N LEU A 237 13.79 -36.70 -0.51
CA LEU A 237 13.55 -37.36 0.78
C LEU A 237 12.20 -38.08 0.80
N ILE A 238 11.15 -37.49 0.24
CA ILE A 238 9.83 -38.13 0.10
C ILE A 238 9.95 -39.37 -0.79
N TRP A 239 10.68 -39.28 -1.90
CA TRP A 239 10.90 -40.43 -2.79
C TRP A 239 11.58 -41.61 -2.08
N ILE A 240 12.64 -41.35 -1.29
CA ILE A 240 13.33 -42.36 -0.49
C ILE A 240 12.39 -43.03 0.51
N LEU A 241 11.55 -42.26 1.19
CA LEU A 241 10.58 -42.81 2.15
C LEU A 241 9.56 -43.73 1.48
N PHE A 242 9.14 -43.42 0.25
CA PHE A 242 8.25 -44.29 -0.52
C PHE A 242 8.95 -45.53 -1.08
N THR A 243 10.23 -45.44 -1.47
CA THR A 243 10.99 -46.60 -1.97
C THR A 243 11.42 -47.56 -0.86
N SER A 244 11.45 -47.10 0.39
CA SER A 244 11.80 -47.92 1.57
C SER A 244 10.61 -48.65 2.21
N SER A 245 9.47 -48.72 1.52
CA SER A 245 8.24 -49.41 1.97
C SER A 245 8.34 -50.96 2.04
N ASP A 246 9.53 -51.52 2.22
CA ASP A 246 9.77 -52.95 2.48
C ASP A 246 9.73 -53.28 3.99
N LEU A 247 9.12 -52.39 4.79
CA LEU A 247 8.89 -52.55 6.24
C LEU A 247 7.63 -53.37 6.57
N GLY A 248 6.86 -53.78 5.54
CA GLY A 248 5.61 -54.53 5.70
C GLY A 248 5.80 -55.97 6.23
N GLN A 249 6.99 -56.55 6.10
CA GLN A 249 7.22 -57.94 6.55
C GLN A 249 7.52 -58.09 8.05
N ILE A 250 7.90 -57.01 8.75
CA ILE A 250 8.29 -57.09 10.18
C ILE A 250 7.06 -57.20 11.11
N PHE A 251 5.90 -56.68 10.70
CA PHE A 251 4.71 -56.65 11.57
C PHE A 251 3.76 -57.85 11.43
N GLN A 252 4.00 -58.76 10.47
CA GLN A 252 3.06 -59.86 10.19
C GLN A 252 3.36 -61.14 11.00
N GLN A 253 4.42 -61.16 11.81
CA GLN A 253 4.84 -62.35 12.57
C GLN A 253 4.31 -62.42 14.02
N GLN A 254 3.44 -61.49 14.45
CA GLN A 254 3.05 -61.36 15.86
C GLN A 254 1.55 -61.60 16.16
N SER A 255 0.83 -62.29 15.27
CA SER A 255 -0.57 -62.66 15.52
C SER A 255 -0.76 -64.17 15.50
N ASP A 256 -0.33 -64.84 16.56
CA ASP A 256 -0.87 -66.16 16.93
C ASP A 256 -1.03 -66.22 18.46
N PRO A 257 -2.25 -66.05 18.99
CA PRO A 257 -2.55 -66.43 20.36
C PRO A 257 -3.22 -67.81 20.40
N GLN A 258 -2.46 -68.82 20.84
CA GLN A 258 -3.00 -70.02 21.48
C GLN A 258 -3.75 -69.66 22.76
N SER A 259 -5.01 -70.11 22.86
CA SER A 259 -5.69 -70.63 24.08
C SER A 259 -7.18 -70.76 23.72
N GLY A 260 -7.82 -71.93 23.69
CA GLY A 260 -7.62 -73.09 24.55
C GLY A 260 -8.43 -72.94 25.85
N ILE A 261 -9.75 -72.73 25.76
CA ILE A 261 -10.65 -72.90 26.91
C ILE A 261 -11.85 -73.75 26.48
N ASN A 262 -11.85 -74.95 27.04
CA ASN A 262 -12.81 -76.03 26.92
C ASN A 262 -14.00 -75.75 27.87
N LEU A 263 -15.23 -75.82 27.37
CA LEU A 263 -16.46 -75.53 28.12
C LEU A 263 -17.42 -76.72 28.00
N ASP A 264 -16.98 -77.87 28.54
CA ASP A 264 -17.82 -79.05 28.78
C ASP A 264 -17.90 -79.35 30.29
N ARG A 265 -19.00 -78.91 30.89
CA ARG A 265 -19.60 -79.28 32.20
C ARG A 265 -20.40 -78.05 32.62
N ILE A 266 -21.72 -78.07 32.59
CA ILE A 266 -22.54 -78.69 33.65
C ILE A 266 -23.88 -79.07 33.02
N GLY A 267 -24.20 -80.37 33.07
CA GLY A 267 -25.58 -80.83 33.07
C GLY A 267 -26.06 -80.97 34.51
N VAL A 268 -27.29 -80.54 34.79
CA VAL A 268 -28.13 -81.14 35.83
C VAL A 268 -29.56 -81.20 35.28
N ILE A 269 -30.06 -82.43 35.26
CA ILE A 269 -31.41 -82.86 34.93
C ILE A 269 -32.14 -83.07 36.27
N SER A 270 -33.45 -82.84 36.25
CA SER A 270 -34.51 -83.24 37.22
C SER A 270 -34.95 -82.18 38.20
#